data_AF-A0A0N1F7A8-F1
#
_entry.id   AF-A0A0N1F7A8-F1
#
_cell.length_a   1.000
_cell.length_b   1.000
_cell.length_c   1.000
_cell.angle_alpha   90.00
_cell.angle_beta   90.00
_cell.angle_gamma   90.00
#
_symmetry.space_group_name_H-M   'P 1'
#
loop_
_entity.id
_entity.type
_entity.pdbx_description
1 polymer ?
#
loop_
_entity_poly.entity_id
_entity_poly.type
_entity_poly.pdbx_seq_one_letter_code
_entity_poly.pdbx_strand_id
1 'polypeptide(L)'
;MKRGDLVTIAVSGDYGKPRPALVVQDDAFAELSAVTVLRLTGELNDWPLFRIMIEPTPQNGLLKPSQVMIDRGIALPRTKVGPVFGQLSTENMMAVSQALYRFFGLHGIKP
;
A
#
# COMPACT_ATOMS: atom_id res chain seq x y z
N MET A 1 -8.71 -3.32 -9.42
CA MET A 1 -7.62 -3.10 -8.46
C MET A 1 -6.35 -3.67 -9.07
N LYS A 2 -5.36 -2.81 -9.26
CA LYS A 2 -4.03 -3.08 -9.79
C LYS A 2 -2.97 -2.68 -8.78
N ARG A 3 -1.76 -3.17 -8.98
CA ARG A 3 -0.59 -2.73 -8.21
C ARG A 3 -0.44 -1.20 -8.30
N GLY A 4 -0.31 -0.54 -7.16
CA GLY A 4 -0.20 0.92 -7.06
C GLY A 4 -1.53 1.65 -6.81
N ASP A 5 -2.67 0.97 -6.92
CA ASP A 5 -3.97 1.53 -6.54
C ASP A 5 -4.03 1.78 -5.03
N LEU A 6 -4.62 2.92 -4.65
CA LEU A 6 -5.01 3.24 -3.29
C LEU A 6 -6.49 2.93 -3.09
N VAL A 7 -6.77 2.18 -2.03
CA VAL A 7 -8.09 1.63 -1.69
C VAL A 7 -8.38 1.86 -0.22
N THR A 8 -9.64 1.76 0.19
CA THR A 8 -9.96 1.67 1.62
C THR A 8 -10.11 0.21 2.04
N ILE A 9 -9.70 -0.11 3.26
CA ILE A 9 -9.89 -1.44 3.86
C ILE A 9 -10.59 -1.30 5.21
N ALA A 10 -11.37 -2.32 5.57
CA ALA A 10 -11.93 -2.47 6.91
C ALA A 10 -11.29 -3.69 7.58
N VAL A 11 -10.43 -3.46 8.57
CA VAL A 11 -9.82 -4.54 9.37
C VAL A 11 -10.62 -4.72 10.66
N SER A 12 -10.95 -5.97 10.99
CA SER A 12 -11.64 -6.33 12.24
C SER A 12 -10.88 -5.78 13.45
N GLY A 13 -11.55 -5.00 14.31
CA GLY A 13 -10.95 -4.32 15.46
C GLY A 13 -10.97 -2.77 15.37
N ASP A 14 -11.06 -2.21 14.17
CA ASP A 14 -11.15 -0.76 13.96
C ASP A 14 -12.59 -0.21 13.92
N TYR A 15 -13.56 -0.97 14.46
CA TYR A 15 -15.00 -0.67 14.37
C TYR A 15 -15.48 -0.38 12.94
N GLY A 16 -14.84 -0.98 11.93
CA GLY A 16 -15.20 -0.80 10.52
C GLY A 16 -14.80 0.55 9.92
N LYS A 17 -14.00 1.38 10.60
CA LYS A 17 -13.51 2.63 10.02
C LYS A 17 -12.66 2.33 8.78
N PRO A 18 -13.05 2.84 7.59
CA PRO A 18 -12.28 2.64 6.37
C PRO A 18 -10.90 3.27 6.51
N ARG A 19 -9.84 2.50 6.23
CA ARG A 19 -8.46 2.99 6.27
C ARG A 19 -7.82 2.92 4.89
N PRO A 20 -7.08 3.95 4.45
CA PRO A 20 -6.31 3.89 3.22
C PRO A 20 -5.29 2.75 3.25
N ALA A 21 -5.17 2.04 2.13
CA ALA A 21 -4.19 1.01 1.89
C ALA A 21 -3.72 1.05 0.43
N LEU A 22 -2.47 0.62 0.19
CA LEU A 22 -1.84 0.51 -1.11
C LEU A 22 -1.88 -0.94 -1.58
N VAL A 23 -2.42 -1.20 -2.76
CA VAL A 23 -2.33 -2.51 -3.40
C VAL A 23 -0.89 -2.75 -3.87
N VAL A 24 -0.26 -3.82 -3.38
CA VAL A 24 1.12 -4.18 -3.75
C VAL A 24 1.24 -5.50 -4.49
N GLN A 25 0.16 -6.28 -4.53
CA GLN A 25 0.06 -7.51 -5.31
C GLN A 25 0.26 -7.24 -6.80
N ASP A 26 1.08 -8.08 -7.44
CA ASP A 26 1.29 -8.02 -8.88
C ASP A 26 0.00 -8.32 -9.66
N ASP A 27 -0.20 -7.62 -10.78
CA ASP A 27 -1.38 -7.74 -11.62
C ASP A 27 -1.52 -9.14 -12.22
N ALA A 28 -0.43 -9.90 -12.37
CA ALA A 28 -0.46 -11.29 -12.79
C ALA A 28 -1.28 -12.20 -11.86
N PHE A 29 -1.48 -11.79 -10.60
CA PHE A 29 -2.28 -12.53 -9.61
C PHE A 29 -3.66 -11.91 -9.38
N ALA A 30 -4.19 -11.17 -10.36
CA ALA A 30 -5.49 -10.48 -10.22
C ALA A 30 -6.68 -11.42 -9.98
N GLU A 31 -6.60 -12.69 -10.36
CA GLU A 31 -7.68 -13.68 -10.21
C GLU A 31 -7.79 -14.28 -8.80
N LEU A 32 -6.79 -14.09 -7.94
CA LEU A 32 -6.85 -14.58 -6.55
C LEU A 32 -7.99 -13.91 -5.78
N SER A 33 -8.69 -14.68 -4.93
CA SER A 33 -9.83 -14.21 -4.13
C SER A 33 -9.46 -13.19 -3.05
N ALA A 34 -8.19 -13.15 -2.67
CA ALA A 34 -7.60 -12.17 -1.76
C ALA A 34 -6.65 -11.23 -2.50
N VAL A 35 -6.45 -10.04 -1.92
CA VAL A 35 -5.47 -9.06 -2.40
C VAL A 35 -4.54 -8.65 -1.26
N THR A 36 -3.25 -8.57 -1.57
CA THR A 36 -2.23 -8.08 -0.63
C THR A 36 -2.08 -6.56 -0.73
N VAL A 37 -2.18 -5.89 0.43
CA VAL A 37 -2.07 -4.44 0.56
C VAL A 37 -1.10 -4.05 1.68
N LEU A 38 -0.54 -2.84 1.60
CA LEU A 38 0.18 -2.17 2.69
C LEU A 38 -0.70 -1.08 3.30
N ARG A 39 -0.73 -0.97 4.62
CA ARG A 39 -1.44 0.11 5.31
C ARG A 39 -0.75 1.46 5.11
N LEU A 40 -1.54 2.53 5.10
CA LEU A 40 -1.03 3.90 5.23
C LEU A 40 -1.32 4.46 6.62
N THR A 41 -0.46 5.35 7.10
CA THR A 41 -0.68 6.16 8.30
C THR A 41 -0.40 7.63 8.03
N GLY A 42 -1.18 8.51 8.67
CA GLY A 42 -0.86 9.94 8.71
C GLY A 42 -0.05 10.34 9.95
N GLU A 43 0.32 9.38 10.80
CA GLU A 43 1.27 9.58 11.89
C GLU A 43 2.68 9.39 11.34
N LEU A 44 3.37 10.50 11.17
CA LEU A 44 4.68 10.52 10.51
C LEU A 44 5.75 10.13 11.52
N ASN A 45 6.58 9.15 11.14
CA ASN A 45 7.69 8.66 11.94
C ASN A 45 9.00 8.77 11.13
N ASP A 46 10.11 9.08 11.80
CA ASP A 46 11.44 9.17 11.19
C ASP A 46 12.10 7.78 11.07
N TRP A 47 11.49 6.89 10.27
CA TRP A 47 11.99 5.54 10.00
C TRP A 47 12.14 5.30 8.49
N PRO A 48 13.15 5.92 7.85
CA PRO A 48 13.24 5.99 6.39
C PRO A 48 13.39 4.63 5.70
N LEU A 49 13.77 3.58 6.42
CA LEU A 49 13.94 2.23 5.85
C LEU A 49 12.62 1.56 5.47
N PHE A 50 11.51 1.87 6.15
CA PHE A 50 10.23 1.15 5.98
C PHE A 50 8.99 2.04 6.14
N ARG A 51 9.18 3.37 6.20
CA ARG A 51 8.13 4.39 6.16
C ARG A 51 8.36 5.27 4.92
N ILE A 52 7.67 4.95 3.82
CA ILE A 52 7.81 5.70 2.56
C ILE A 52 6.84 6.87 2.56
N MET A 53 7.37 8.09 2.51
CA MET A 53 6.60 9.32 2.52
C MET A 53 5.86 9.51 1.19
N ILE A 54 4.56 9.77 1.25
CA ILE A 54 3.70 10.11 0.11
C ILE A 54 3.02 11.45 0.38
N GLU A 55 3.28 12.41 -0.52
CA GLU A 55 2.59 13.70 -0.51
C GLU A 55 1.20 13.61 -1.16
N PRO A 56 0.20 14.36 -0.67
CA PRO A 56 -1.11 14.48 -1.30
C PRO A 56 -1.03 14.98 -2.74
N THR A 57 -1.74 14.31 -3.64
CA THR A 57 -1.93 14.78 -5.01
C THR A 57 -3.37 14.50 -5.47
N PRO A 58 -3.87 15.21 -6.49
CA PRO A 58 -5.17 14.87 -7.08
C PRO A 58 -5.24 13.43 -7.59
N GLN A 59 -4.11 12.89 -8.07
CA GLN A 59 -4.01 11.51 -8.59
C GLN A 59 -4.15 10.44 -7.50
N ASN A 60 -3.53 10.68 -6.33
CA ASN A 60 -3.53 9.69 -5.25
C ASN A 60 -4.70 9.86 -4.27
N GLY A 61 -5.40 11.01 -4.31
CA GLY A 61 -6.59 11.25 -3.50
C GLY A 61 -6.36 11.29 -1.99
N LEU A 62 -5.09 11.36 -1.54
CA LEU A 62 -4.77 11.55 -0.13
C LEU A 62 -5.09 12.99 0.30
N LEU A 63 -5.55 13.16 1.53
CA LEU A 63 -5.91 14.48 2.07
C LEU A 63 -4.78 15.13 2.88
N LYS A 64 -3.78 14.35 3.28
CA LYS A 64 -2.64 14.80 4.09
C LYS A 64 -1.41 13.92 3.82
N PRO A 65 -0.20 14.43 4.10
CA PRO A 65 1.02 13.64 4.03
C PRO A 65 0.84 12.32 4.79
N SER A 66 1.15 11.21 4.13
CA SER A 66 0.94 9.87 4.67
C SER A 66 2.11 8.95 4.35
N GLN A 67 2.44 8.04 5.27
CA GLN A 67 3.49 7.06 5.07
C GLN A 67 2.92 5.69 4.72
N VAL A 68 3.45 5.06 3.67
CA VAL A 68 3.23 3.63 3.39
C VAL A 68 4.04 2.82 4.39
N MET A 69 3.39 1.88 5.07
CA MET A 69 3.99 1.06 6.11
C MET A 69 4.44 -0.29 5.55
N ILE A 70 5.72 -0.40 5.17
CA ILE A 70 6.26 -1.60 4.50
C ILE A 70 6.14 -2.86 5.37
N ASP A 71 6.26 -2.74 6.69
CA ASP A 71 6.12 -3.82 7.68
C ASP A 71 4.66 -4.27 7.93
N ARG A 72 3.66 -3.52 7.44
CA ARG A 72 2.25 -3.76 7.74
C ARG A 72 1.48 -4.25 6.51
N GLY A 73 2.03 -5.25 5.84
CA GLY A 73 1.36 -6.00 4.80
C GLY A 73 0.26 -6.90 5.35
N ILE A 74 -0.88 -6.95 4.64
CA ILE A 74 -1.99 -7.85 4.95
C ILE A 74 -2.63 -8.34 3.66
N ALA A 75 -2.97 -9.62 3.59
CA ALA A 75 -3.84 -10.19 2.58
C ALA A 75 -5.26 -10.24 3.12
N LEU A 76 -6.24 -9.74 2.36
CA LEU A 76 -7.64 -9.74 2.75
C LEU A 76 -8.54 -10.11 1.57
N PRO A 77 -9.72 -10.71 1.83
CA PRO A 77 -10.69 -11.00 0.77
C PRO A 77 -11.03 -9.71 0.01
N ARG A 78 -11.16 -9.79 -1.32
CA ARG A 78 -11.51 -8.62 -2.15
C ARG A 78 -12.82 -7.95 -1.72
N THR A 79 -13.75 -8.72 -1.14
CA THR A 79 -15.02 -8.22 -0.58
C THR A 79 -14.85 -7.31 0.65
N LYS A 80 -13.67 -7.29 1.27
CA LYS A 80 -13.31 -6.41 2.39
C LYS A 80 -12.53 -5.16 1.95
N VAL A 81 -12.34 -5.00 0.64
CA VAL A 81 -11.64 -3.86 0.04
C VAL A 81 -12.66 -2.96 -0.64
N GLY A 82 -12.63 -1.68 -0.30
CA GLY A 82 -13.44 -0.65 -0.92
C GLY A 82 -12.99 -0.32 -2.34
N PRO A 83 -13.68 0.61 -3.02
CA PRO A 83 -13.30 1.05 -4.34
C PRO A 83 -11.92 1.71 -4.34
N VAL A 84 -11.28 1.70 -5.51
CA VAL A 84 -10.05 2.46 -5.77
C VAL A 84 -10.39 3.94 -5.74
N PHE A 85 -9.68 4.71 -4.93
CA PHE A 85 -9.88 6.16 -4.81
C PHE A 85 -8.73 6.98 -5.39
N GLY A 86 -7.60 6.35 -5.71
CA GLY A 86 -6.44 7.02 -6.29
C GLY A 86 -5.35 6.04 -6.64
N GLN A 87 -4.22 6.55 -7.12
CA GLN A 87 -3.08 5.76 -7.52
C GLN A 87 -1.77 6.46 -7.14
N LEU A 88 -0.76 5.69 -6.75
CA LEU A 88 0.60 6.23 -6.57
C LEU A 88 1.29 6.46 -7.92
N SER A 89 2.13 7.48 -7.98
CA SER A 89 3.03 7.72 -9.11
C SER A 89 4.05 6.59 -9.26
N THR A 90 4.63 6.47 -10.46
CA THR A 90 5.70 5.51 -10.75
C THR A 90 6.90 5.67 -9.80
N GLU A 91 7.28 6.91 -9.50
CA GLU A 91 8.38 7.20 -8.57
C GLU A 91 8.11 6.68 -7.16
N ASN A 92 6.93 6.98 -6.62
CA ASN A 92 6.52 6.47 -5.30
C ASN A 92 6.43 4.94 -5.29
N MET A 93 5.92 4.33 -6.36
CA MET A 93 5.89 2.87 -6.48
C MET A 93 7.27 2.25 -6.59
N MET A 94 8.24 2.93 -7.20
CA MET A 94 9.63 2.49 -7.24
C MET A 94 10.24 2.49 -5.82
N ALA A 95 10.05 3.57 -5.06
CA ALA A 95 10.51 3.65 -3.66
C ALA A 95 9.88 2.55 -2.78
N VAL A 96 8.57 2.32 -2.90
CA VAL A 96 7.87 1.23 -2.20
C VAL A 96 8.42 -0.13 -2.60
N SER A 97 8.67 -0.35 -3.89
CA SER A 97 9.21 -1.62 -4.39
C SER A 97 10.60 -1.89 -3.82
N GLN A 98 11.50 -0.92 -3.88
CA GLN A 98 12.85 -1.03 -3.32
C GLN A 98 12.81 -1.33 -1.81
N ALA A 99 11.92 -0.67 -1.07
CA ALA A 99 11.75 -0.91 0.35
C ALA A 99 11.21 -2.31 0.64
N LEU A 100 10.26 -2.84 -0.14
CA LEU A 100 9.78 -4.22 -0.03
C LEU A 100 10.89 -5.24 -0.34
N TYR A 101 11.65 -5.03 -1.42
CA TYR A 101 12.80 -5.89 -1.75
C TYR A 101 13.80 -5.93 -0.59
N ARG A 102 14.12 -4.78 0.00
CA ARG A 102 15.01 -4.69 1.16
C ARG A 102 14.41 -5.36 2.40
N PHE A 103 13.14 -5.09 2.70
CA PHE A 103 12.43 -5.62 3.86
C PHE A 103 12.39 -7.15 3.87
N PHE A 104 12.16 -7.77 2.72
CA PHE A 104 12.15 -9.23 2.57
C PHE A 104 13.53 -9.85 2.30
N GLY A 105 14.61 -9.06 2.28
CA GLY A 105 15.95 -9.58 2.05
C GLY A 105 16.18 -10.10 0.62
N LEU A 106 15.40 -9.66 -0.36
CA LEU A 106 15.47 -10.13 -1.76
C LEU A 106 16.55 -9.41 -2.59
N HIS A 107 17.51 -8.76 -1.93
CA HIS A 107 18.60 -8.06 -2.60
C HIS A 107 19.47 -9.05 -3.38
N GLY A 108 19.70 -8.79 -4.66
CA GLY A 108 20.47 -9.67 -5.56
C GLY A 108 19.65 -10.67 -6.36
N ILE A 109 18.34 -10.81 -6.08
CA ILE A 109 17.41 -11.53 -6.96
C ILE A 109 16.99 -10.54 -8.05
N LYS A 110 17.48 -10.75 -9.28
CA LYS A 110 16.92 -10.08 -10.45
C LYS A 110 15.55 -10.70 -10.74
N PRO A 111 14.56 -9.91 -11.19
CA PRO A 111 13.30 -10.46 -11.66
C PRO A 111 13.50 -11.50 -12.77
#